data_AF-S4XXH7-F1
#
_entry.id   AF-S4XXH7-F1
#
_cell.length_a   1.000
_cell.length_b   1.000
_cell.length_c   1.000
_cell.angle_alpha   90.00
_cell.angle_beta   90.00
_cell.angle_gamma   90.00
#
_symmetry.space_group_name_H-M   'P 1'
#
loop_
_entity.id
_entity.type
_entity.pdbx_description
1 polymer ?
#
loop_
_entity_poly.entity_id
_entity_poly.type
_entity_poly.pdbx_seq_one_letter_code
_entity_poly.pdbx_strand_id
1 'polypeptide(L)'
;MDMNNGHVNQAMRCLRGLTAAFFERVQKHNPGVSCEVVEVSPRDTNAPIPADCDLYLSSGGPGSPFDGEGEPWTLDYARLLDGVAESAIQGGADRRALFAICYSFELVVHHYQLADVVPRADRKFGVMPIYTTPVGQQHPLLSPFGDRLFAFEHRNWEAVNLDERRLGGLGGQLLARESRDGISKGRAILGLQVAPGVEAVQFHPEADRAGVMSWLARPEQAAAFKATYGEVTYHAMLRTLDDPRRLARTYALVIPGWLGRCFNEIAGPRGYAELPPIEDAPCPRFAAHCRAEDPPTPSARTPIPGEQVARGA
;
A
#
# COMPACT_ATOMS: atom_id res chain seq x y z
N MET A 1 7.10 4.56 4.53
CA MET A 1 6.68 5.04 5.87
C MET A 1 5.87 3.95 6.54
N ASP A 2 6.35 3.45 7.66
CA ASP A 2 5.63 2.52 8.51
C ASP A 2 4.68 3.28 9.45
N MET A 3 3.37 3.16 9.21
CA MET A 3 2.34 3.79 10.02
C MET A 3 1.74 2.83 11.05
N ASN A 4 2.38 1.71 11.36
CA ASN A 4 1.82 0.71 12.25
C ASN A 4 2.01 1.00 13.75
N ASN A 5 2.72 2.08 14.11
CA ASN A 5 2.90 2.50 15.50
C ASN A 5 3.47 1.38 16.40
N GLY A 6 4.55 0.74 15.94
CA GLY A 6 5.20 -0.37 16.64
C GLY A 6 4.43 -1.72 16.63
N HIS A 7 3.24 -1.78 16.02
CA HIS A 7 2.49 -3.03 15.93
C HIS A 7 3.01 -3.95 14.82
N VAL A 8 3.21 -5.23 15.15
CA VAL A 8 3.59 -6.26 14.19
C VAL A 8 2.50 -6.43 13.13
N ASN A 9 2.87 -6.28 11.87
CA ASN A 9 1.97 -6.36 10.72
C ASN A 9 2.66 -6.99 9.50
N GLN A 10 1.87 -7.47 8.56
CA GLN A 10 2.36 -8.07 7.31
C GLN A 10 2.50 -7.05 6.16
N ALA A 11 1.99 -5.82 6.33
CA ALA A 11 1.96 -4.81 5.29
C ALA A 11 3.38 -4.38 4.89
N MET A 12 4.24 -4.05 5.86
CA MET A 12 5.62 -3.63 5.57
C MET A 12 6.44 -4.73 4.89
N ARG A 13 6.24 -5.99 5.28
CA ARG A 13 6.85 -7.15 4.59
C ARG A 13 6.46 -7.17 3.10
N CYS A 14 5.16 -7.01 2.80
CA CYS A 14 4.68 -6.98 1.43
C CYS A 14 5.20 -5.78 0.64
N LEU A 15 5.19 -4.58 1.23
CA LEU A 15 5.69 -3.36 0.59
C LEU A 15 7.18 -3.47 0.26
N ARG A 16 8.02 -3.99 1.18
CA ARG A 16 9.44 -4.25 0.90
C ARG A 16 9.63 -5.20 -0.29
N GLY A 17 8.82 -6.27 -0.37
CA GLY A 17 8.86 -7.21 -1.49
C GLY A 17 8.46 -6.58 -2.83
N LEU A 18 7.42 -5.74 -2.83
CA LEU A 18 6.97 -4.99 -4.01
C LEU A 18 8.03 -3.97 -4.46
N THR A 19 8.65 -3.24 -3.52
CA THR A 19 9.74 -2.29 -3.79
C THR A 19 10.98 -2.99 -4.36
N ALA A 20 11.38 -4.14 -3.79
CA ALA A 20 12.50 -4.92 -4.31
C ALA A 20 12.26 -5.38 -5.76
N ALA A 21 11.05 -5.87 -6.06
CA ALA A 21 10.67 -6.26 -7.41
C ALA A 21 10.67 -5.08 -8.40
N PHE A 22 10.25 -3.90 -7.93
CA PHE A 22 10.33 -2.68 -8.72
C PHE A 22 11.78 -2.26 -8.99
N PHE A 23 12.67 -2.34 -8.00
CA PHE A 23 14.10 -2.03 -8.18
C PHE A 23 14.81 -2.98 -9.15
N GLU A 24 14.53 -4.28 -9.07
CA GLU A 24 15.00 -5.26 -10.08
C GLU A 24 14.61 -4.83 -11.49
N ARG A 25 13.39 -4.31 -11.65
CA ARG A 25 12.85 -3.84 -12.93
C ARG A 25 13.51 -2.56 -13.40
N VAL A 26 13.79 -1.62 -12.50
CA VAL A 26 14.55 -0.40 -12.79
C VAL A 26 15.95 -0.78 -13.24
N GLN A 27 16.68 -1.57 -12.46
CA GLN A 27 18.06 -1.96 -12.76
C GLN A 27 18.18 -2.75 -14.06
N LYS A 28 17.18 -3.57 -14.40
CA LYS A 28 17.15 -4.30 -15.68
C LYS A 28 17.15 -3.36 -16.89
N HIS A 29 16.43 -2.24 -16.83
CA HIS A 29 16.32 -1.29 -17.95
C HIS A 29 17.28 -0.10 -17.82
N ASN A 30 17.77 0.17 -16.61
CA ASN A 30 18.65 1.25 -16.25
C ASN A 30 19.79 0.76 -15.32
N PRO A 31 20.75 -0.05 -15.81
CA PRO A 31 21.79 -0.66 -14.96
C PRO A 31 22.67 0.32 -14.18
N GLY A 32 22.74 1.59 -14.60
CA GLY A 32 23.51 2.64 -13.92
C GLY A 32 22.72 3.43 -12.87
N VAL A 33 21.42 3.16 -12.68
CA VAL A 33 20.59 3.88 -11.71
C VAL A 33 20.68 3.20 -10.34
N SER A 34 21.08 3.95 -9.32
CA SER A 34 21.02 3.52 -7.93
C SER A 34 19.60 3.64 -7.40
N CYS A 35 19.11 2.59 -6.74
CA CYS A 35 17.82 2.62 -6.05
C CYS A 35 18.06 2.42 -4.55
N GLU A 36 17.53 3.31 -3.74
CA GLU A 36 17.67 3.28 -2.28
C GLU A 36 16.30 3.16 -1.62
N VAL A 37 16.21 2.32 -0.58
CA VAL A 37 15.02 2.25 0.28
C VAL A 37 15.32 3.01 1.57
N VAL A 38 14.54 4.04 1.84
CA VAL A 38 14.52 4.71 3.14
C VAL A 38 13.24 4.32 3.87
N GLU A 39 13.39 3.76 5.07
CA GLU A 39 12.27 3.34 5.91
C GLU A 39 12.28 4.10 7.24
N VAL A 40 11.13 4.66 7.60
CA VAL A 40 10.92 5.40 8.85
C VAL A 40 9.59 4.96 9.47
N SER A 41 9.54 4.96 10.81
CA SER A 41 8.35 4.63 11.60
C SER A 41 7.93 5.83 12.46
N PRO A 42 7.33 6.87 11.83
CA PRO A 42 7.13 8.17 12.49
C PRO A 42 6.25 8.10 13.74
N ARG A 43 5.24 7.22 13.77
CA ARG A 43 4.21 7.21 14.83
C ARG A 43 4.72 6.75 16.20
N ASP A 44 5.63 5.78 16.22
CA ASP A 44 6.19 5.20 17.46
C ASP A 44 7.58 5.75 17.80
N THR A 45 8.34 6.23 16.81
CA THR A 45 9.72 6.71 17.02
C THR A 45 9.89 8.22 16.92
N ASN A 46 8.89 8.96 16.43
CA ASN A 46 9.03 10.37 16.01
C ASN A 46 10.18 10.60 15.02
N ALA A 47 10.59 9.57 14.28
CA ALA A 47 11.59 9.73 13.23
C ALA A 47 11.09 10.75 12.18
N PRO A 48 11.92 11.75 11.81
CA PRO A 48 11.55 12.72 10.80
C PRO A 48 11.29 12.02 9.47
N ILE A 49 10.32 12.51 8.71
CA ILE A 49 9.98 11.95 7.41
C ILE A 49 10.92 12.56 6.35
N PRO A 50 11.74 11.75 5.65
CA PRO A 50 12.67 12.27 4.64
C PRO A 50 11.94 12.99 3.51
N ALA A 51 12.36 14.21 3.18
CA ALA A 51 11.71 15.05 2.17
C ALA A 51 12.35 14.94 0.77
N ASP A 52 13.36 14.09 0.61
CA ASP A 52 14.22 13.97 -0.57
C ASP A 52 14.04 12.66 -1.34
N CYS A 53 13.05 11.83 -0.97
CA CYS A 53 12.71 10.63 -1.72
C CYS A 53 11.87 10.98 -2.96
N ASP A 54 12.02 10.18 -4.02
CA ASP A 54 11.22 10.34 -5.24
C ASP A 54 9.80 9.77 -5.07
N LEU A 55 9.70 8.58 -4.48
CA LEU A 55 8.47 7.81 -4.37
C LEU A 55 8.21 7.43 -2.92
N TYR A 56 7.04 7.77 -2.42
CA TYR A 56 6.61 7.53 -1.05
C TYR A 56 5.51 6.48 -1.00
N LEU A 57 5.75 5.38 -0.29
CA LEU A 57 4.70 4.43 0.11
C LEU A 57 4.38 4.63 1.59
N SER A 58 3.12 4.94 1.90
CA SER A 58 2.63 5.14 3.26
C SER A 58 1.64 4.03 3.62
N SER A 59 2.04 3.16 4.55
CA SER A 59 1.28 1.96 4.89
C SER A 59 0.01 2.26 5.68
N GLY A 60 -0.86 1.25 5.80
CA GLY A 60 -1.91 1.28 6.81
C GLY A 60 -1.35 1.19 8.23
N GLY A 61 -2.25 1.27 9.20
CA GLY A 61 -1.90 1.24 10.61
C GLY A 61 -3.13 1.11 11.50
N PRO A 62 -2.95 0.78 12.78
CA PRO A 62 -4.03 0.76 13.75
C PRO A 62 -4.31 2.16 14.32
N GLY A 63 -5.44 2.30 15.00
CA GLY A 63 -5.81 3.51 15.74
C GLY A 63 -6.74 4.44 14.98
N SER A 64 -6.89 5.64 15.50
CA SER A 64 -7.68 6.72 14.93
C SER A 64 -6.78 7.65 14.09
N PRO A 65 -7.26 8.14 12.94
CA PRO A 65 -6.51 9.12 12.14
C PRO A 65 -6.38 10.48 12.83
N PHE A 66 -7.16 10.70 13.89
CA PHE A 66 -7.06 11.86 14.78
C PHE A 66 -6.05 11.64 15.93
N ASP A 67 -5.53 10.41 16.09
CA ASP A 67 -4.50 10.14 17.10
C ASP A 67 -3.18 10.79 16.70
N GLY A 68 -2.60 11.57 17.61
CA GLY A 68 -1.33 12.24 17.38
C GLY A 68 -1.45 13.61 16.72
N GLU A 69 -2.66 14.16 16.54
CA GLU A 69 -2.84 15.55 16.10
C GLU A 69 -1.97 16.52 16.93
N GLY A 70 -1.14 17.30 16.25
CA GLY A 70 -0.21 18.25 16.87
C GLY A 70 1.15 17.65 17.24
N GLU A 71 1.34 16.33 17.15
CA GLU A 71 2.65 15.71 17.30
C GLU A 71 3.56 16.06 16.11
N PRO A 72 4.88 16.17 16.32
CA PRO A 72 5.83 16.57 15.28
C PRO A 72 5.71 15.79 13.97
N TRP A 73 5.50 14.47 14.07
CA TRP A 73 5.40 13.61 12.89
C TRP A 73 4.14 13.88 12.04
N THR A 74 3.04 14.34 12.65
CA THR A 74 1.82 14.69 11.89
C THR A 74 2.04 15.95 11.06
N LEU A 75 2.77 16.92 11.62
CA LEU A 75 3.16 18.14 10.93
C LEU A 75 4.16 17.84 9.79
N ASP A 76 5.10 16.93 10.01
CA ASP A 76 6.00 16.43 8.96
C ASP A 76 5.21 15.74 7.83
N TYR A 77 4.23 14.92 8.19
CA TYR A 77 3.38 14.22 7.20
C TYR A 77 2.56 15.20 6.37
N ALA A 78 1.93 16.19 7.00
CA ALA A 78 1.19 17.25 6.33
C ALA A 78 2.09 18.04 5.36
N ARG A 79 3.28 18.46 5.80
CA ARG A 79 4.27 19.14 4.94
C ARG A 79 4.72 18.28 3.77
N LEU A 80 4.90 16.97 3.99
CA LEU A 80 5.25 16.05 2.92
C LEU A 80 4.14 16.00 1.86
N LEU A 81 2.86 15.90 2.25
CA LEU A 81 1.75 15.87 1.31
C LEU A 81 1.73 17.11 0.40
N ASP A 82 1.84 18.29 0.99
CA ASP A 82 1.85 19.54 0.26
C ASP A 82 3.09 19.65 -0.65
N GLY A 83 4.27 19.29 -0.15
CA GLY A 83 5.49 19.28 -0.95
C GLY A 83 5.48 18.29 -2.11
N VAL A 84 4.84 17.12 -1.94
CA VAL A 84 4.63 16.15 -3.03
C VAL A 84 3.73 16.77 -4.09
N ALA A 85 2.58 17.34 -3.70
CA ALA A 85 1.64 17.96 -4.63
C ALA A 85 2.30 19.12 -5.40
N GLU A 86 3.03 19.99 -4.71
CA GLU A 86 3.78 21.10 -5.33
C GLU A 86 4.83 20.60 -6.32
N SER A 87 5.64 19.61 -5.94
CA SER A 87 6.65 19.02 -6.84
C SER A 87 6.01 18.38 -8.08
N ALA A 88 4.84 17.77 -7.92
CA ALA A 88 4.11 17.15 -9.02
C ALA A 88 3.49 18.19 -9.97
N ILE A 89 3.08 19.34 -9.45
CA ILE A 89 2.61 20.47 -10.29
C ILE A 89 3.78 21.07 -11.08
N GLN A 90 4.95 21.22 -10.44
CA GLN A 90 6.16 21.72 -11.10
C GLN A 90 6.69 20.74 -12.16
N GLY A 91 6.60 19.44 -11.88
CA GLY A 91 7.11 18.40 -12.76
C GLY A 91 8.63 18.37 -12.85
N GLY A 92 9.16 17.73 -13.90
CA GLY A 92 10.59 17.64 -14.14
C GLY A 92 11.30 16.58 -13.30
N ALA A 93 12.63 16.71 -13.19
CA ALA A 93 13.48 15.69 -12.59
C ALA A 93 13.24 15.50 -11.10
N ASP A 94 12.82 16.52 -10.35
CA ASP A 94 12.64 16.46 -8.90
C ASP A 94 11.18 16.19 -8.48
N ARG A 95 10.34 15.78 -9.43
CA ARG A 95 8.96 15.39 -9.17
C ARG A 95 8.90 14.23 -8.16
N ARG A 96 7.98 14.34 -7.20
CA ARG A 96 7.72 13.32 -6.19
C ARG A 96 6.31 12.76 -6.33
N ALA A 97 6.11 11.56 -5.79
CA ALA A 97 4.79 10.94 -5.73
C ALA A 97 4.57 10.19 -4.42
N LEU A 98 3.34 10.18 -3.92
CA LEU A 98 2.93 9.50 -2.69
C LEU A 98 1.72 8.61 -2.91
N PHE A 99 1.82 7.36 -2.43
CA PHE A 99 0.74 6.40 -2.36
C PHE A 99 0.37 6.10 -0.91
N ALA A 100 -0.85 6.44 -0.50
CA ALA A 100 -1.35 6.26 0.86
C ALA A 100 -2.35 5.10 0.98
N ILE A 101 -2.16 4.24 1.99
CA ILE A 101 -2.94 3.01 2.17
C ILE A 101 -3.67 3.02 3.52
N CYS A 102 -4.97 2.69 3.53
CA CYS A 102 -5.80 2.50 4.72
C CYS A 102 -5.71 3.66 5.72
N TYR A 103 -5.03 3.50 6.86
CA TYR A 103 -4.80 4.58 7.83
C TYR A 103 -4.19 5.83 7.19
N SER A 104 -3.20 5.68 6.31
CA SER A 104 -2.62 6.82 5.59
C SER A 104 -3.60 7.47 4.63
N PHE A 105 -4.51 6.70 4.03
CA PHE A 105 -5.59 7.28 3.23
C PHE A 105 -6.48 8.18 4.10
N GLU A 106 -6.80 7.75 5.32
CA GLU A 106 -7.59 8.53 6.28
C GLU A 106 -6.86 9.83 6.68
N LEU A 107 -5.54 9.78 6.91
CA LEU A 107 -4.73 10.97 7.15
C LEU A 107 -4.75 11.96 5.98
N VAL A 108 -4.62 11.46 4.74
CA VAL A 108 -4.67 12.31 3.54
C VAL A 108 -6.04 12.96 3.38
N VAL A 109 -7.11 12.19 3.57
CA VAL A 109 -8.49 12.70 3.53
C VAL A 109 -8.71 13.78 4.58
N HIS A 110 -8.21 13.56 5.80
CA HIS A 110 -8.31 14.50 6.91
C HIS A 110 -7.53 15.79 6.63
N HIS A 111 -6.25 15.70 6.23
CA HIS A 111 -5.38 16.85 5.92
C HIS A 111 -6.02 17.79 4.89
N TYR A 112 -6.50 17.24 3.78
CA TYR A 112 -7.10 18.03 2.71
C TYR A 112 -8.59 18.37 2.93
N GLN A 113 -9.18 17.88 4.02
CA GLN A 113 -10.60 18.05 4.39
C GLN A 113 -11.54 17.59 3.27
N LEU A 114 -11.28 16.40 2.72
CA LEU A 114 -11.99 15.90 1.54
C LEU A 114 -13.33 15.25 1.88
N ALA A 115 -13.47 14.69 3.07
CA ALA A 115 -14.62 13.88 3.47
C ALA A 115 -14.68 13.78 5.00
N ASP A 116 -15.81 13.35 5.53
CA ASP A 116 -15.95 13.00 6.94
C ASP A 116 -15.25 11.67 7.20
N VAL A 117 -14.30 11.64 8.14
CA VAL A 117 -13.67 10.40 8.60
C VAL A 117 -14.33 9.96 9.90
N VAL A 118 -15.10 8.88 9.85
CA VAL A 118 -16.01 8.47 10.93
C VAL A 118 -15.74 7.02 11.38
N PRO A 119 -15.98 6.70 12.65
CA PRO A 119 -15.89 5.32 13.12
C PRO A 119 -17.05 4.51 12.56
N ARG A 120 -16.77 3.26 12.20
CA ARG A 120 -17.79 2.30 11.79
C ARG A 120 -18.45 1.66 13.01
N ALA A 121 -19.75 1.41 12.93
CA ALA A 121 -20.45 0.61 13.93
C ALA A 121 -19.88 -0.82 14.00
N ASP A 122 -19.60 -1.40 12.82
CA ASP A 122 -18.98 -2.70 12.67
C ASP A 122 -17.71 -2.60 11.84
N ARG A 123 -16.65 -3.28 12.31
CA ARG A 123 -15.40 -3.43 11.58
C ARG A 123 -15.66 -3.98 10.18
N LYS A 124 -15.00 -3.42 9.16
CA LYS A 124 -14.97 -3.97 7.81
C LYS A 124 -13.72 -4.81 7.64
N PHE A 125 -13.86 -6.10 7.33
CA PHE A 125 -12.70 -6.98 7.25
C PHE A 125 -12.87 -8.16 6.29
N GLY A 126 -11.77 -8.58 5.66
CA GLY A 126 -11.68 -9.71 4.71
C GLY A 126 -11.52 -9.27 3.26
N VAL A 127 -11.60 -10.22 2.32
CA VAL A 127 -11.42 -9.91 0.89
C VAL A 127 -12.75 -9.52 0.25
N MET A 128 -12.87 -8.25 -0.13
CA MET A 128 -14.12 -7.61 -0.52
C MET A 128 -14.03 -7.06 -1.96
N PRO A 129 -15.17 -7.00 -2.68
CA PRO A 129 -15.24 -6.29 -3.95
C PRO A 129 -15.19 -4.78 -3.71
N ILE A 130 -14.41 -4.09 -4.54
CA ILE A 130 -14.30 -2.62 -4.60
C ILE A 130 -14.79 -2.19 -5.97
N TYR A 131 -15.66 -1.18 -6.02
CA TYR A 131 -16.29 -0.74 -7.26
C TYR A 131 -15.61 0.52 -7.77
N THR A 132 -15.11 0.47 -9.00
CA THR A 132 -14.50 1.63 -9.66
C THR A 132 -15.60 2.57 -10.17
N THR A 133 -15.36 3.87 -10.08
CA THR A 133 -16.21 4.87 -10.75
C THR A 133 -15.91 4.88 -12.25
N PRO A 134 -16.75 5.52 -13.09
CA PRO A 134 -16.42 5.73 -14.51
C PRO A 134 -15.07 6.43 -14.73
N VAL A 135 -14.70 7.36 -13.83
CA VAL A 135 -13.39 8.03 -13.85
C VAL A 135 -12.28 7.06 -13.43
N GLY A 136 -12.48 6.27 -12.38
CA GLY A 136 -11.52 5.24 -11.96
C GLY A 136 -11.24 4.19 -13.03
N GLN A 137 -12.24 3.85 -13.86
CA GLN A 137 -12.07 2.93 -15.00
C GLN A 137 -11.15 3.47 -16.09
N GLN A 138 -10.98 4.79 -16.16
CA GLN A 138 -10.06 5.44 -17.11
C GLN A 138 -8.72 5.78 -16.46
N HIS A 139 -8.70 5.90 -15.13
CA HIS A 139 -7.50 6.26 -14.39
C HIS A 139 -6.46 5.12 -14.42
N PRO A 140 -5.18 5.39 -14.75
CA PRO A 140 -4.15 4.34 -14.89
C PRO A 140 -3.94 3.45 -13.65
N LEU A 141 -4.32 3.92 -12.46
CA LEU A 141 -4.27 3.13 -11.23
C LEU A 141 -5.25 1.95 -11.26
N LEU A 142 -6.45 2.14 -11.81
CA LEU A 142 -7.56 1.18 -11.68
C LEU A 142 -8.16 0.73 -13.03
N SER A 143 -7.73 1.31 -14.16
CA SER A 143 -8.21 0.94 -15.49
C SER A 143 -8.06 -0.54 -15.86
N PRO A 144 -7.07 -1.31 -15.37
CA PRO A 144 -7.02 -2.75 -15.64
C PRO A 144 -8.22 -3.53 -15.07
N PHE A 145 -8.91 -3.01 -14.06
CA PHE A 145 -9.91 -3.76 -13.32
C PHE A 145 -11.34 -3.65 -13.87
N GLY A 146 -11.57 -2.79 -14.86
CA GLY A 146 -12.94 -2.52 -15.32
C GLY A 146 -13.80 -2.05 -14.15
N ASP A 147 -15.00 -2.61 -14.00
CA ASP A 147 -16.01 -2.12 -13.04
C ASP A 147 -15.80 -2.54 -11.57
N ARG A 148 -14.85 -3.44 -11.30
CA ARG A 148 -14.54 -3.88 -9.92
C ARG A 148 -13.17 -4.55 -9.80
N LEU A 149 -12.56 -4.38 -8.63
CA LEU A 149 -11.43 -5.18 -8.16
C LEU A 149 -11.76 -5.87 -6.83
N PHE A 150 -10.85 -6.73 -6.36
CA PHE A 150 -10.97 -7.38 -5.06
C PHE A 150 -9.71 -7.11 -4.25
N ALA A 151 -9.86 -6.59 -3.04
CA ALA A 151 -8.72 -6.36 -2.15
C ALA A 151 -9.07 -6.76 -0.72
N PHE A 152 -8.03 -6.90 0.09
CA PHE A 152 -8.20 -7.08 1.52
C PHE A 152 -8.62 -5.75 2.17
N GLU A 153 -9.65 -5.78 2.99
CA GLU A 153 -10.03 -4.68 3.87
C GLU A 153 -9.81 -5.14 5.32
N HIS A 154 -9.39 -4.23 6.19
CA HIS A 154 -9.35 -4.43 7.64
C HIS A 154 -9.34 -3.07 8.34
N ARG A 155 -10.52 -2.48 8.55
CA ARG A 155 -10.67 -1.09 9.01
C ARG A 155 -11.84 -0.90 9.97
N ASN A 156 -11.64 0.01 10.93
CA ASN A 156 -12.66 0.49 11.86
C ASN A 156 -13.15 1.90 11.54
N TRP A 157 -12.48 2.58 10.61
CA TRP A 157 -12.80 3.94 10.16
C TRP A 157 -13.15 3.94 8.68
N GLU A 158 -13.86 4.98 8.26
CA GLU A 158 -14.21 5.19 6.87
C GLU A 158 -14.34 6.67 6.52
N ALA A 159 -13.95 7.01 5.29
CA ALA A 159 -14.23 8.30 4.69
C ALA A 159 -15.59 8.26 3.96
N VAL A 160 -16.52 9.15 4.34
CA VAL A 160 -17.86 9.29 3.77
C VAL A 160 -18.19 10.75 3.49
N ASN A 161 -19.26 11.03 2.75
CA ASN A 161 -19.70 12.41 2.45
C ASN A 161 -18.59 13.26 1.78
N LEU A 162 -18.06 12.78 0.64
CA LEU A 162 -17.04 13.50 -0.13
C LEU A 162 -17.47 14.93 -0.49
N ASP A 163 -16.62 15.93 -0.21
CA ASP A 163 -16.70 17.26 -0.80
C ASP A 163 -16.05 17.24 -2.19
N GLU A 164 -16.86 16.97 -3.21
CA GLU A 164 -16.41 16.92 -4.61
C GLU A 164 -15.85 18.26 -5.10
N ARG A 165 -16.32 19.39 -4.55
CA ARG A 165 -15.82 20.72 -4.91
C ARG A 165 -14.41 20.93 -4.36
N ARG A 166 -14.17 20.53 -3.10
CA ARG A 166 -12.83 20.57 -2.50
C ARG A 166 -11.86 19.65 -3.24
N LEU A 167 -12.27 18.41 -3.54
CA LEU A 167 -11.47 17.47 -4.31
C LEU A 167 -11.13 18.03 -5.71
N GLY A 168 -12.13 18.56 -6.42
CA GLY A 168 -11.92 19.18 -7.74
C GLY A 168 -11.01 20.41 -7.69
N GLY A 169 -11.07 21.19 -6.60
CA GLY A 169 -10.18 22.34 -6.37
C GLY A 169 -8.70 21.97 -6.22
N LEU A 170 -8.40 20.72 -5.87
CA LEU A 170 -7.04 20.17 -5.82
C LEU A 170 -6.64 19.45 -7.13
N GLY A 171 -7.52 19.40 -8.13
CA GLY A 171 -7.33 18.59 -9.34
C GLY A 171 -7.53 17.08 -9.10
N GLY A 172 -8.17 16.71 -7.99
CA GLY A 172 -8.40 15.33 -7.60
C GLY A 172 -9.60 14.68 -8.29
N GLN A 173 -9.66 13.35 -8.19
CA GLN A 173 -10.68 12.50 -8.80
C GLN A 173 -11.08 11.36 -7.87
N LEU A 174 -12.38 11.06 -7.85
CA LEU A 174 -12.91 9.90 -7.13
C LEU A 174 -12.79 8.64 -7.98
N LEU A 175 -11.96 7.68 -7.55
CA LEU A 175 -11.61 6.51 -8.33
C LEU A 175 -12.42 5.26 -7.97
N ALA A 176 -12.73 5.06 -6.69
CA ALA A 176 -13.44 3.86 -6.23
C ALA A 176 -14.31 4.09 -4.99
N ARG A 177 -15.35 3.25 -4.85
CA ARG A 177 -16.35 3.27 -3.77
C ARG A 177 -16.64 1.85 -3.27
N GLU A 178 -17.17 1.76 -2.05
CA GLU A 178 -17.63 0.49 -1.44
C GLU A 178 -18.88 -0.07 -2.13
N SER A 179 -19.67 0.79 -2.76
CA SER A 179 -20.88 0.43 -3.49
C SER A 179 -20.90 1.04 -4.88
N ARG A 180 -21.44 0.28 -5.84
CA ARG A 180 -21.60 0.75 -7.23
C ARG A 180 -22.48 2.00 -7.33
N ASP A 181 -23.56 2.04 -6.55
CA ASP A 181 -24.47 3.18 -6.41
C ASP A 181 -24.01 4.18 -5.32
N GLY A 182 -22.90 3.90 -4.64
CA GLY A 182 -22.40 4.67 -3.51
C GLY A 182 -23.18 4.51 -2.19
N ILE A 183 -24.15 3.60 -2.11
CA ILE A 183 -25.01 3.47 -0.91
C ILE A 183 -25.28 2.01 -0.52
N SER A 184 -25.69 1.15 -1.45
CA SER A 184 -26.27 -0.19 -1.18
C SER A 184 -25.46 -1.14 -0.31
N LYS A 185 -24.12 -1.04 -0.31
CA LYS A 185 -23.18 -1.90 0.45
C LYS A 185 -22.31 -1.11 1.42
N GLY A 186 -22.56 0.18 1.57
CA GLY A 186 -21.73 1.14 2.29
C GLY A 186 -21.45 2.39 1.47
N ARG A 187 -21.21 3.50 2.17
CA ARG A 187 -20.98 4.82 1.57
C ARG A 187 -19.50 5.19 1.47
N ALA A 188 -18.60 4.28 1.86
CA ALA A 188 -17.19 4.60 1.94
C ALA A 188 -16.58 4.92 0.57
N ILE A 189 -15.75 5.94 0.58
CA ILE A 189 -14.79 6.26 -0.47
C ILE A 189 -13.62 5.30 -0.33
N LEU A 190 -13.22 4.64 -1.42
CA LEU A 190 -12.19 3.60 -1.36
C LEU A 190 -10.94 3.91 -2.17
N GLY A 191 -10.98 4.86 -3.10
CA GLY A 191 -9.82 5.26 -3.89
C GLY A 191 -9.95 6.68 -4.42
N LEU A 192 -8.87 7.44 -4.31
CA LEU A 192 -8.78 8.84 -4.72
C LEU A 192 -7.46 9.08 -5.47
N GLN A 193 -7.52 9.84 -6.55
CA GLN A 193 -6.42 10.74 -6.91
C GLN A 193 -6.72 12.03 -6.13
N VAL A 194 -5.89 12.37 -5.15
CA VAL A 194 -6.20 13.47 -4.22
C VAL A 194 -5.77 14.81 -4.80
N ALA A 195 -4.55 14.84 -5.31
CA ALA A 195 -3.90 15.97 -5.95
C ALA A 195 -2.87 15.42 -6.97
N PRO A 196 -2.25 16.24 -7.82
CA PRO A 196 -1.10 15.81 -8.60
C PRO A 196 -0.07 15.11 -7.72
N GLY A 197 0.38 13.91 -8.10
CA GLY A 197 1.36 13.14 -7.35
C GLY A 197 0.86 12.47 -6.06
N VAL A 198 -0.38 12.70 -5.61
CA VAL A 198 -0.93 12.08 -4.40
C VAL A 198 -2.11 11.17 -4.76
N GLU A 199 -1.91 9.86 -4.57
CA GLU A 199 -2.95 8.85 -4.75
C GLU A 199 -3.15 8.07 -3.45
N ALA A 200 -4.39 7.72 -3.14
CA ALA A 200 -4.72 7.10 -1.87
C ALA A 200 -5.81 6.06 -2.02
N VAL A 201 -5.69 4.95 -1.28
CA VAL A 201 -6.67 3.86 -1.24
C VAL A 201 -6.96 3.43 0.19
N GLN A 202 -8.24 3.21 0.50
CA GLN A 202 -8.67 2.77 1.85
C GLN A 202 -8.44 1.27 2.09
N PHE A 203 -8.33 0.48 1.02
CA PHE A 203 -8.10 -0.96 1.05
C PHE A 203 -6.61 -1.30 0.98
N HIS A 204 -6.26 -2.58 1.14
CA HIS A 204 -4.88 -3.08 1.17
C HIS A 204 -4.50 -3.78 -0.15
N PRO A 205 -4.04 -3.05 -1.19
CA PRO A 205 -3.56 -3.67 -2.42
C PRO A 205 -2.24 -4.45 -2.22
N GLU A 206 -1.51 -4.20 -1.14
CA GLU A 206 -0.28 -4.89 -0.77
C GLU A 206 -0.51 -6.29 -0.17
N ALA A 207 -1.74 -6.62 0.20
CA ALA A 207 -2.04 -7.89 0.87
C ALA A 207 -1.79 -9.08 -0.08
N ASP A 208 -0.90 -9.98 0.35
CA ASP A 208 -0.59 -11.22 -0.35
C ASP A 208 -1.44 -12.39 0.18
N ARG A 209 -1.35 -13.55 -0.50
CA ARG A 209 -2.09 -14.74 -0.08
C ARG A 209 -1.69 -15.19 1.32
N ALA A 210 -0.39 -15.23 1.61
CA ALA A 210 0.12 -15.77 2.87
C ALA A 210 -0.36 -14.94 4.08
N GLY A 211 -0.37 -13.61 3.95
CA GLY A 211 -0.87 -12.70 4.98
C GLY A 211 -2.37 -12.84 5.22
N VAL A 212 -3.16 -12.95 4.15
CA VAL A 212 -4.61 -13.16 4.32
C VAL A 212 -4.93 -14.55 4.87
N MET A 213 -4.22 -15.59 4.43
CA MET A 213 -4.41 -16.96 4.93
C MET A 213 -4.00 -17.10 6.39
N SER A 214 -2.91 -16.47 6.83
CA SER A 214 -2.50 -16.50 8.24
C SER A 214 -3.52 -15.80 9.14
N TRP A 215 -4.14 -14.72 8.65
CA TRP A 215 -5.24 -14.05 9.35
C TRP A 215 -6.49 -14.95 9.42
N LEU A 216 -6.86 -15.63 8.33
CA LEU A 216 -8.03 -16.52 8.27
C LEU A 216 -7.88 -17.83 9.04
N ALA A 217 -6.67 -18.36 9.16
CA ALA A 217 -6.39 -19.61 9.86
C ALA A 217 -6.68 -19.52 11.37
N ARG A 218 -6.78 -18.29 11.91
CA ARG A 218 -7.12 -18.03 13.31
C ARG A 218 -8.61 -18.28 13.55
N PRO A 219 -8.99 -19.26 14.40
CA PRO A 219 -10.39 -19.63 14.61
C PRO A 219 -11.29 -18.46 15.02
N GLU A 220 -10.76 -17.53 15.82
CA GLU A 220 -11.48 -16.34 16.27
C GLU A 220 -11.80 -15.37 15.11
N GLN A 221 -10.91 -15.25 14.12
CA GLN A 221 -11.13 -14.38 12.96
C GLN A 221 -12.13 -15.01 12.00
N ALA A 222 -12.03 -16.32 11.77
CA ALA A 222 -13.02 -17.05 10.98
C ALA A 222 -14.41 -17.00 11.63
N ALA A 223 -14.51 -17.19 12.95
CA ALA A 223 -15.76 -17.08 13.69
C ALA A 223 -16.34 -15.67 13.64
N ALA A 224 -15.52 -14.63 13.86
CA ALA A 224 -15.95 -13.25 13.73
C ALA A 224 -16.46 -12.94 12.32
N PHE A 225 -15.76 -13.40 11.28
CA PHE A 225 -16.18 -13.20 9.90
C PHE A 225 -17.54 -13.83 9.62
N LYS A 226 -17.74 -15.08 10.04
CA LYS A 226 -19.00 -15.80 9.87
C LYS A 226 -20.15 -15.13 10.63
N ALA A 227 -19.88 -14.62 11.83
CA ALA A 227 -20.86 -13.87 12.61
C ALA A 227 -21.27 -12.56 11.91
N THR A 228 -20.31 -11.84 11.33
CA THR A 228 -20.58 -10.54 10.66
C THR A 228 -21.20 -10.70 9.27
N TYR A 229 -20.70 -11.64 8.44
CA TYR A 229 -21.04 -11.70 7.01
C TYR A 229 -21.75 -13.00 6.58
N GLY A 230 -21.88 -13.96 7.49
CA GLY A 230 -22.48 -15.26 7.21
C GLY A 230 -21.56 -16.26 6.51
N GLU A 231 -21.93 -17.54 6.59
CA GLU A 231 -21.15 -18.67 6.07
C GLU A 231 -20.97 -18.62 4.55
N VAL A 232 -22.00 -18.18 3.82
CA VAL A 232 -21.97 -18.07 2.35
C VAL A 232 -20.89 -17.09 1.89
N THR A 233 -20.80 -15.93 2.54
CA THR A 233 -19.80 -14.90 2.25
C THR A 233 -18.40 -15.37 2.64
N TYR A 234 -18.27 -16.10 3.75
CA TYR A 234 -17.00 -16.69 4.17
C TYR A 234 -16.43 -17.63 3.11
N HIS A 235 -17.24 -18.57 2.59
CA HIS A 235 -16.82 -19.45 1.51
C HIS A 235 -16.54 -18.70 0.20
N ALA A 236 -17.30 -17.64 -0.10
CA ALA A 236 -17.05 -16.79 -1.27
C ALA A 236 -15.70 -16.07 -1.18
N MET A 237 -15.33 -15.61 0.01
CA MET A 237 -14.01 -15.02 0.28
C MET A 237 -12.89 -16.06 0.11
N LEU A 238 -13.05 -17.30 0.60
CA LEU A 238 -12.04 -18.34 0.39
C LEU A 238 -11.80 -18.60 -1.10
N ARG A 239 -12.87 -18.73 -1.90
CA ARG A 239 -12.77 -18.86 -3.37
C ARG A 239 -12.10 -17.65 -4.03
N THR A 240 -12.16 -16.47 -3.41
CA THR A 240 -11.50 -15.28 -3.93
C THR A 240 -9.97 -15.39 -3.89
N LEU A 241 -9.43 -16.09 -2.90
CA LEU A 241 -7.98 -16.25 -2.75
C LEU A 241 -7.40 -17.14 -3.85
N ASP A 242 -8.17 -18.11 -4.34
CA ASP A 242 -7.77 -19.06 -5.38
C ASP A 242 -7.96 -18.52 -6.81
N ASP A 243 -8.77 -17.47 -7.01
CA ASP A 243 -9.00 -16.87 -8.33
C ASP A 243 -7.89 -15.84 -8.64
N PRO A 244 -7.01 -16.11 -9.62
CA PRO A 244 -5.90 -15.22 -9.94
C PRO A 244 -6.35 -13.85 -10.47
N ARG A 245 -7.62 -13.70 -10.88
CA ARG A 245 -8.18 -12.43 -11.38
C ARG A 245 -8.65 -11.49 -10.27
N ARG A 246 -8.54 -11.90 -9.00
CA ARG A 246 -9.06 -11.16 -7.84
C ARG A 246 -7.94 -10.57 -7.01
N LEU A 247 -7.73 -11.04 -5.77
CA LEU A 247 -6.72 -10.47 -4.86
C LEU A 247 -5.32 -10.51 -5.49
N ALA A 248 -4.97 -11.61 -6.15
CA ALA A 248 -3.68 -11.77 -6.82
C ALA A 248 -3.44 -10.70 -7.90
N ARG A 249 -4.48 -10.36 -8.67
CA ARG A 249 -4.43 -9.34 -9.71
C ARG A 249 -4.28 -7.93 -9.12
N THR A 250 -4.98 -7.65 -8.02
CA THR A 250 -4.82 -6.39 -7.28
C THR A 250 -3.37 -6.21 -6.79
N TYR A 251 -2.82 -7.25 -6.15
CA TYR A 251 -1.43 -7.28 -5.70
C TYR A 251 -0.43 -7.07 -6.84
N ALA A 252 -0.69 -7.70 -7.99
CA ALA A 252 0.21 -7.64 -9.15
C ALA A 252 0.21 -6.28 -9.86
N LEU A 253 -0.89 -5.52 -9.82
CA LEU A 253 -1.08 -4.38 -10.72
C LEU A 253 -1.15 -3.02 -10.02
N VAL A 254 -1.72 -2.90 -8.81
CA VAL A 254 -2.00 -1.57 -8.23
C VAL A 254 -0.70 -0.86 -7.84
N ILE A 255 0.01 -1.36 -6.84
CA ILE A 255 1.27 -0.74 -6.39
C ILE A 255 2.37 -0.87 -7.46
N PRO A 256 2.59 -2.03 -8.12
CA PRO A 256 3.60 -2.14 -9.17
C PRO A 256 3.34 -1.22 -10.37
N GLY A 257 2.08 -1.07 -10.79
CA GLY A 257 1.69 -0.16 -11.86
C GLY A 257 1.87 1.30 -11.46
N TRP A 258 1.54 1.65 -10.22
CA TRP A 258 1.81 2.98 -9.64
C TRP A 258 3.31 3.31 -9.65
N LEU A 259 4.15 2.43 -9.09
CA LEU A 259 5.61 2.60 -9.04
C LEU A 259 6.21 2.79 -10.44
N GLY A 260 5.81 1.95 -11.39
CA GLY A 260 6.30 2.03 -12.77
C GLY A 260 5.87 3.34 -13.46
N ARG A 261 4.62 3.76 -13.27
CA ARG A 261 4.12 5.02 -13.82
C ARG A 261 4.86 6.22 -13.25
N CYS A 262 4.96 6.33 -11.92
CA CYS A 262 5.62 7.47 -11.29
C CYS A 262 7.13 7.52 -11.60
N PHE A 263 7.80 6.37 -11.75
CA PHE A 263 9.17 6.34 -12.26
C PHE A 263 9.26 6.91 -13.68
N ASN A 264 8.35 6.54 -14.59
CA ASN A 264 8.38 7.05 -15.96
C ASN A 264 8.19 8.57 -16.03
N GLU A 265 7.44 9.15 -15.08
CA GLU A 265 7.26 10.62 -15.00
C GLU A 265 8.57 11.37 -14.69
N ILE A 266 9.54 10.74 -14.01
CA ILE A 266 10.87 11.30 -13.76
C ILE A 266 11.95 10.77 -14.70
N ALA A 267 11.69 9.68 -15.42
CA ALA A 267 12.69 9.00 -16.26
C ALA A 267 13.21 9.91 -17.37
N GLY A 268 12.31 10.51 -18.17
CA GLY A 268 12.69 11.42 -19.26
C GLY A 268 13.55 12.60 -18.81
N PRO A 269 13.11 13.41 -17.84
CA PRO A 269 13.89 14.51 -17.29
C PRO A 269 15.27 14.11 -16.71
N ARG A 270 15.41 12.88 -16.21
CA ARG A 270 16.67 12.36 -15.66
C ARG A 270 17.53 11.58 -16.67
N GLY A 271 17.07 11.45 -17.92
CA GLY A 271 17.76 10.68 -18.96
C GLY A 271 17.74 9.16 -18.75
N TYR A 272 16.77 8.65 -17.98
CA TYR A 272 16.56 7.21 -17.79
C TYR A 272 15.64 6.66 -18.89
N ALA A 273 15.80 5.37 -19.19
CA ALA A 273 14.85 4.64 -20.02
C ALA A 273 13.54 4.39 -19.25
N GLU A 274 12.41 4.69 -19.88
CA GLU A 274 11.09 4.36 -19.34
C GLU A 274 10.94 2.85 -19.15
N LEU A 275 10.26 2.47 -18.07
CA LEU A 275 9.87 1.09 -17.84
C LEU A 275 8.68 0.74 -18.73
N PRO A 276 8.64 -0.49 -19.28
CA PRO A 276 7.46 -0.94 -20.00
C PRO A 276 6.23 -1.00 -19.07
N PRO A 277 5.01 -1.14 -19.59
CA PRO A 277 3.83 -1.43 -18.78
C PRO A 277 3.97 -2.74 -18.00
N ILE A 278 3.32 -2.85 -16.84
CA ILE A 278 3.24 -4.12 -16.11
C ILE A 278 2.30 -5.07 -16.88
N GLU A 279 2.75 -6.30 -17.09
CA GLU A 279 1.92 -7.34 -17.70
C GLU A 279 0.82 -7.78 -16.73
N ASP A 280 -0.41 -7.88 -17.24
CA ASP A 280 -1.54 -8.46 -16.52
C ASP A 280 -1.45 -9.98 -16.52
N ALA A 281 -0.49 -10.49 -15.76
CA ALA A 281 -0.15 -11.89 -15.63
C ALA A 281 -0.11 -12.30 -14.15
N PRO A 282 -0.32 -13.60 -13.83
CA PRO A 282 -0.16 -14.09 -12.47
C PRO A 282 1.22 -13.74 -11.89
N CYS A 283 1.25 -13.06 -10.75
CA CYS A 283 2.49 -12.66 -10.09
C CYS A 283 3.05 -13.82 -9.26
N PRO A 284 4.24 -14.38 -9.55
CA PRO A 284 4.81 -15.50 -8.80
C PRO A 284 5.01 -15.17 -7.32
N ARG A 285 5.31 -13.89 -7.03
CA ARG A 285 5.49 -13.39 -5.67
C ARG A 285 4.21 -13.44 -4.84
N PHE A 286 3.02 -13.39 -5.45
CA PHE A 286 1.76 -13.53 -4.70
C PHE A 286 1.68 -14.85 -3.91
N ALA A 287 2.28 -15.92 -4.45
CA ALA A 287 2.35 -17.24 -3.81
C ALA A 287 3.69 -17.54 -3.13
N ALA A 288 4.81 -16.94 -3.59
CA ALA A 288 6.15 -17.25 -3.09
C ALA A 288 6.38 -16.86 -1.62
N HIS A 289 5.67 -15.85 -1.11
CA HIS A 289 5.80 -15.39 0.28
C HIS A 289 5.25 -16.38 1.33
N CYS A 290 4.83 -17.59 0.90
CA CYS A 290 4.56 -18.73 1.79
C CYS A 290 5.83 -19.36 2.39
N ARG A 291 7.04 -19.05 1.89
CA ARG A 291 8.30 -19.65 2.37
C ARG A 291 9.24 -18.57 2.91
N ALA A 292 9.03 -18.17 4.15
CA ALA A 292 10.02 -17.40 4.90
C ALA A 292 10.01 -17.81 6.37
N GLU A 293 10.35 -19.07 6.61
CA GLU A 293 11.02 -19.55 7.83
C GLU A 293 11.98 -20.68 7.42
N ASP A 294 13.05 -20.35 6.70
CA ASP A 294 14.25 -21.18 6.75
C ASP A 294 15.23 -20.45 7.67
N PRO A 295 15.68 -21.07 8.79
CA PRO A 295 16.67 -20.47 9.66
C PRO A 295 17.98 -20.27 8.88
N PRO A 296 18.78 -19.24 9.20
CA PRO A 296 20.03 -18.99 8.50
C PRO A 296 20.93 -20.23 8.61
N THR A 297 21.32 -20.76 7.44
CA THR A 297 22.34 -21.79 7.33
C THR A 297 23.60 -21.31 8.03
N PRO A 298 24.18 -22.08 8.97
CA PRO A 298 25.40 -21.64 9.65
C PRO A 298 26.51 -21.53 8.61
N SER A 299 27.00 -20.31 8.42
CA SER A 299 28.20 -20.02 7.64
C SER A 299 29.34 -20.90 8.13
N ALA A 300 29.88 -21.72 7.21
CA ALA A 300 31.07 -22.51 7.44
C ALA A 300 32.24 -21.56 7.72
N ARG A 301 32.63 -21.45 8.99
CA ARG A 301 33.90 -20.82 9.37
C ARG A 301 35.03 -21.70 8.86
N THR A 302 35.77 -21.18 7.89
CA THR A 302 37.10 -21.66 7.53
C THR A 302 38.00 -21.61 8.77
N PRO A 303 38.68 -22.69 9.16
CA PRO A 303 39.59 -22.66 10.31
C PRO A 303 40.85 -21.86 9.95
N ILE A 304 41.21 -20.90 10.81
CA ILE A 304 42.53 -20.27 10.81
C ILE A 304 43.50 -21.25 11.49
N PRO A 305 44.62 -21.64 10.88
CA PRO A 305 45.59 -22.52 11.51
C PRO A 305 46.62 -21.70 12.31
N GLY A 306 46.77 -22.06 13.59
CA GLY A 306 48.00 -21.83 14.33
C GLY A 306 47.83 -21.06 15.63
N GLU A 307 47.67 -21.78 16.74
CA GLU A 307 48.46 -21.48 17.95
C GLU A 307 48.58 -22.76 18.79
N GLN A 308 49.83 -23.18 18.99
CA GLN A 308 50.20 -24.31 19.84
C GLN A 308 49.87 -23.95 21.30
N VAL A 309 49.06 -24.78 21.95
CA VAL A 309 48.98 -24.79 23.42
C VAL A 309 49.62 -26.08 23.93
N ALA A 310 50.62 -25.86 24.77
CA ALA A 310 51.44 -26.86 25.42
C ALA A 310 50.61 -27.84 26.26
N ARG A 311 51.07 -29.10 26.25
CA ARG A 311 50.58 -30.20 27.11
C ARG A 311 51.02 -29.99 28.56
N GLY A 312 50.12 -30.29 29.50
CA GLY A 312 50.45 -30.54 30.89
C GLY A 312 49.49 -31.58 31.48
N ALA A 313 50.05 -32.76 31.76
CA ALA A 313 49.55 -33.92 32.51
C ALA A 313 48.24 -34.59 32.06
#